data_AF-A0A925NQH1-F1
#
_entry.id   AF-A0A925NQH1-F1
#
_cell.length_a   1.000
_cell.length_b   1.000
_cell.length_c   1.000
_cell.angle_alpha   90.00
_cell.angle_beta   90.00
_cell.angle_gamma   90.00
#
_symmetry.space_group_name_H-M   'P 1'
#
loop_
_entity.id
_entity.type
_entity.pdbx_description
1 polymer ?
#
loop_
_entity_poly.entity_id
_entity_poly.type
_entity_poly.pdbx_seq_one_letter_code
_entity_poly.pdbx_strand_id
1 'polypeptide(L)'
;MQHLQNLIGAGYKHGYSNGHGADDTVSGLEWAIRHLDCQPDTAVTYSAHATSNLESRLFAGYVVRCLAFIKVGSVDKAKIEYHKAAALAALSRQSHGLLPSLSADQIAETLAVVEHRFRSAGANL
;
A
#
# COMPACT_ATOMS: atom_id res chain seq x y z
N MET A 1 5.81 5.36 -11.92
CA MET A 1 4.34 5.34 -12.15
C MET A 1 3.78 3.93 -12.26
N GLN A 2 4.43 3.01 -12.98
CA GLN A 2 4.00 1.61 -13.08
C GLN A 2 3.87 0.90 -11.71
N HIS A 3 4.82 1.12 -10.79
CA HIS A 3 4.74 0.59 -9.42
C HIS A 3 3.49 1.05 -8.65
N LEU A 4 3.10 2.32 -8.78
CA LEU A 4 1.89 2.84 -8.14
C LEU A 4 0.63 2.23 -8.75
N GLN A 5 0.60 2.03 -10.07
CA GLN A 5 -0.52 1.34 -10.72
C GLN A 5 -0.64 -0.11 -10.28
N ASN A 6 0.48 -0.81 -10.08
CA ASN A 6 0.49 -2.17 -9.56
C ASN A 6 -0.07 -2.22 -8.13
N LEU A 7 0.34 -1.31 -7.24
CA LEU A 7 -0.21 -1.23 -5.88
C LEU A 7 -1.70 -0.87 -5.85
N ILE A 8 -2.16 0.01 -6.73
CA ILE A 8 -3.58 0.33 -6.88
C ILE A 8 -4.35 -0.90 -7.39
N GLY A 9 -3.74 -1.65 -8.32
CA GLY A 9 -4.32 -2.88 -8.90
C GLY A 9 -4.26 -4.10 -8.00
N ALA A 10 -3.32 -4.16 -7.06
CA ALA A 10 -3.13 -5.24 -6.06
C ALA A 10 -4.39 -5.54 -5.25
N GLY A 11 -5.32 -4.58 -5.27
CA GLY A 11 -6.56 -4.68 -4.56
C GLY A 11 -7.81 -5.05 -5.33
N TYR A 12 -7.72 -4.98 -6.65
CA TYR A 12 -8.87 -5.06 -7.54
C TYR A 12 -8.91 -6.36 -8.34
N LYS A 13 -7.82 -7.12 -8.37
CA LYS A 13 -7.69 -8.30 -9.21
C LYS A 13 -7.44 -9.53 -8.34
N HIS A 14 -8.53 -10.28 -8.15
CA HIS A 14 -8.61 -11.72 -7.87
C HIS A 14 -9.33 -12.19 -6.58
N GLY A 15 -10.45 -11.56 -6.21
CA GLY A 15 -11.38 -12.11 -5.20
C GLY A 15 -11.70 -13.60 -5.40
N TYR A 16 -11.47 -14.41 -4.36
CA TYR A 16 -11.81 -15.84 -4.31
C TYR A 16 -13.34 -16.07 -4.28
N SER A 17 -13.98 -15.98 -5.45
CA SER A 17 -15.15 -16.77 -5.87
C SER A 17 -15.67 -16.26 -7.23
N ASN A 18 -15.22 -16.88 -8.32
CA ASN A 18 -15.89 -16.97 -9.63
C ASN A 18 -16.57 -15.72 -10.25
N GLY A 19 -16.23 -14.50 -9.84
CA GLY A 19 -16.91 -13.28 -10.28
C GLY A 19 -15.94 -12.13 -10.45
N HIS A 20 -15.91 -11.54 -11.64
CA HIS A 20 -15.21 -10.30 -11.90
C HIS A 20 -15.70 -9.20 -10.92
N GLY A 21 -14.79 -8.63 -10.13
CA GLY A 21 -15.04 -7.39 -9.37
C GLY A 21 -14.95 -7.44 -7.84
N ALA A 22 -14.50 -8.53 -7.21
CA ALA A 22 -14.36 -8.61 -5.75
C ALA A 22 -12.94 -8.24 -5.25
N ASP A 23 -12.91 -7.52 -4.13
CA ASP A 23 -11.73 -6.97 -3.45
C ASP A 23 -11.08 -8.04 -2.53
N ASP A 24 -9.88 -8.50 -2.87
CA ASP A 24 -9.14 -9.54 -2.12
C ASP A 24 -8.83 -9.18 -0.67
N THR A 25 -8.76 -7.89 -0.35
CA THR A 25 -8.58 -7.44 1.04
C THR A 25 -9.86 -7.68 1.83
N VAL A 26 -11.02 -7.32 1.29
CA VAL A 26 -12.30 -7.49 2.00
C VAL A 26 -12.66 -8.98 2.06
N SER A 27 -12.63 -9.68 0.92
CA SER A 27 -12.99 -11.10 0.87
C SER A 27 -12.05 -11.98 1.70
N GLY A 28 -10.75 -11.66 1.76
CA GLY A 28 -9.79 -12.39 2.59
C GLY A 28 -10.06 -12.23 4.10
N LEU A 29 -10.39 -11.02 4.56
CA LEU A 29 -10.76 -10.79 5.98
C LEU A 29 -12.09 -11.44 6.34
N GLU A 30 -13.09 -11.37 5.46
CA GLU A 30 -14.38 -12.03 5.66
C GLU A 30 -14.24 -13.55 5.73
N TRP A 31 -13.36 -14.13 4.91
CA TRP A 31 -13.07 -15.56 4.98
C TRP A 31 -12.38 -15.90 6.30
N ALA A 32 -11.34 -15.16 6.67
CA ALA A 32 -10.56 -15.39 7.89
C ALA A 32 -11.44 -15.37 9.15
N ILE A 33 -12.33 -14.38 9.28
CA ILE A 33 -13.20 -14.28 10.45
C ILE A 33 -14.25 -15.41 10.50
N ARG A 34 -14.79 -15.83 9.35
CA ARG A 34 -15.78 -16.93 9.29
C ARG A 34 -15.19 -18.29 9.66
N HIS A 35 -13.88 -18.47 9.50
CA HIS A 35 -13.20 -19.75 9.69
C HIS A 35 -12.19 -19.74 10.84
N LEU A 36 -12.21 -18.71 11.68
CA LEU A 36 -11.25 -18.53 12.76
C LEU A 36 -11.24 -19.72 13.73
N ASP A 37 -12.42 -20.24 14.07
CA ASP A 37 -12.56 -21.33 15.07
C ASP A 37 -12.33 -22.72 14.47
N CYS A 38 -12.55 -22.90 13.17
CA CYS A 38 -12.53 -24.22 12.52
C CYS A 38 -11.30 -24.46 11.63
N GLN A 39 -10.64 -23.40 11.14
CA GLN A 39 -9.43 -23.45 10.31
C GLN A 39 -8.47 -22.28 10.64
N PRO A 40 -7.93 -22.23 11.87
CA PRO A 40 -7.16 -21.07 12.35
C PRO A 40 -5.89 -20.78 11.54
N ASP A 41 -5.13 -21.79 11.14
CA ASP A 41 -3.90 -21.61 10.36
C ASP A 41 -4.18 -21.01 8.97
N THR A 42 -5.27 -21.46 8.34
CA THR A 42 -5.76 -20.90 7.07
C THR A 42 -6.26 -19.48 7.29
N ALA A 43 -7.00 -19.20 8.37
CA ALA A 43 -7.47 -17.85 8.69
C ALA A 43 -6.31 -16.86 8.90
N VAL A 44 -5.23 -17.28 9.57
CA VAL A 44 -3.98 -16.50 9.68
C VAL A 44 -3.44 -16.15 8.30
N THR A 45 -3.34 -17.14 7.40
CA THR A 45 -2.83 -16.94 6.03
C THR A 45 -3.68 -15.92 5.25
N TYR A 46 -5.01 -16.09 5.24
CA TYR A 46 -5.92 -15.18 4.53
C TYR A 46 -5.88 -13.76 5.12
N SER A 47 -5.83 -13.63 6.45
CA SER A 47 -5.73 -12.32 7.10
C SER A 47 -4.39 -11.63 6.82
N ALA A 48 -3.29 -12.38 6.72
CA ALA A 48 -1.98 -11.86 6.38
C ALA A 48 -1.96 -11.32 4.93
N HIS A 49 -2.49 -12.09 3.97
CA HIS A 49 -2.59 -11.64 2.58
C HIS A 49 -3.46 -10.38 2.44
N ALA A 50 -4.62 -10.35 3.09
CA ALA A 50 -5.51 -9.20 3.04
C ALA A 50 -4.87 -7.94 3.64
N THR A 51 -4.18 -8.08 4.77
CA THR A 51 -3.41 -6.99 5.41
C THR A 51 -2.34 -6.46 4.48
N SER A 52 -1.56 -7.34 3.86
CA SER A 52 -0.48 -6.94 2.96
C SER A 52 -0.98 -6.22 1.69
N ASN A 53 -2.14 -6.63 1.17
CA ASN A 53 -2.83 -5.93 0.09
C ASN A 53 -3.35 -4.55 0.53
N LEU A 54 -3.83 -4.42 1.77
CA LEU A 54 -4.29 -3.14 2.33
C LEU A 54 -3.12 -2.16 2.49
N GLU A 55 -2.00 -2.62 3.05
CA GLU A 55 -0.77 -1.82 3.20
C GLU A 55 -0.28 -1.31 1.83
N SER A 56 -0.32 -2.18 0.81
CA SER A 56 0.07 -1.83 -0.55
C SER A 56 -0.74 -0.65 -1.09
N ARG A 57 -2.07 -0.69 -0.94
CA ARG A 57 -2.96 0.38 -1.41
C ARG A 57 -2.79 1.66 -0.60
N LEU A 58 -2.65 1.55 0.72
CA LEU A 58 -2.43 2.69 1.60
C LEU A 58 -1.14 3.42 1.23
N PHE A 59 -0.05 2.68 0.99
CA PHE A 59 1.21 3.26 0.54
C PHE A 59 1.04 4.01 -0.80
N ALA A 60 0.39 3.39 -1.79
CA ALA A 60 0.11 4.06 -3.06
C ALA A 60 -0.72 5.33 -2.88
N GLY A 61 -1.76 5.27 -2.06
CA GLY A 61 -2.64 6.40 -1.76
C GLY A 61 -1.87 7.57 -1.14
N TYR A 62 -1.01 7.30 -0.16
CA TYR A 62 -0.17 8.33 0.46
C TYR A 62 0.82 8.95 -0.54
N VAL A 63 1.48 8.15 -1.38
CA VAL A 63 2.37 8.65 -2.43
C VAL A 63 1.62 9.53 -3.43
N VAL A 64 0.46 9.07 -3.93
CA VAL A 64 -0.35 9.84 -4.88
C VAL A 64 -0.83 11.15 -4.28
N ARG A 65 -1.33 11.13 -3.03
CA ARG A 65 -1.74 12.35 -2.33
C ARG A 65 -0.58 13.30 -2.11
N CYS A 66 0.60 12.78 -1.76
CA CYS A 66 1.81 13.59 -1.63
C CYS A 66 2.13 14.31 -2.94
N LEU A 67 2.19 13.57 -4.05
CA LEU A 67 2.45 14.14 -5.37
C LEU A 67 1.37 15.16 -5.79
N ALA A 68 0.10 14.89 -5.48
CA ALA A 68 -0.99 15.80 -5.74
C ALA A 68 -0.85 17.11 -4.93
N PHE A 69 -0.53 17.02 -3.64
CA PHE A 69 -0.30 18.18 -2.78
C PHE A 69 0.88 19.03 -3.23
N ILE A 70 1.98 18.41 -3.67
CA ILE A 70 3.10 19.13 -4.30
C ILE A 70 2.60 19.89 -5.53
N LYS A 71 1.82 19.24 -6.40
CA LYS A 71 1.32 19.84 -7.64
C LYS A 71 0.41 21.05 -7.40
N VAL A 72 -0.37 21.06 -6.32
CA VAL A 72 -1.22 22.20 -5.93
C VAL A 72 -0.54 23.17 -4.97
N GLY A 73 0.78 23.06 -4.76
CA GLY A 73 1.57 23.96 -3.91
C GLY A 73 1.36 23.80 -2.41
N SER A 74 0.62 22.79 -1.96
CA SER A 74 0.37 22.51 -0.54
C SER A 74 1.48 21.66 0.09
N VAL A 75 2.69 22.22 0.18
CA VAL A 75 3.91 21.49 0.61
C VAL A 75 3.77 20.86 1.99
N ASP A 76 3.22 21.54 2.98
CA ASP A 76 3.09 20.99 4.34
C ASP A 76 2.19 19.75 4.38
N LYS A 77 1.08 19.78 3.61
CA LYS A 77 0.19 18.62 3.46
C LYS A 77 0.90 17.48 2.75
N ALA A 78 1.73 17.79 1.75
CA ALA A 78 2.52 16.77 1.07
C ALA A 78 3.48 16.08 2.05
N LYS A 79 4.17 16.82 2.92
CA LYS A 79 5.10 16.25 3.91
C LYS A 79 4.40 15.27 4.84
N ILE A 80 3.20 15.63 5.31
CA ILE A 80 2.38 14.75 6.15
C ILE A 80 2.10 13.42 5.44
N GLU A 81 1.69 13.46 4.17
CA GLU A 81 1.42 12.23 3.42
C GLU A 81 2.71 11.44 3.11
N TYR A 82 3.83 12.13 2.86
CA TYR A 82 5.13 11.48 2.71
C TYR A 82 5.53 10.70 3.97
N HIS A 83 5.43 11.30 5.15
CA HIS A 83 5.77 10.62 6.41
C HIS A 83 4.87 9.40 6.67
N LYS A 84 3.58 9.47 6.30
CA LYS A 84 2.69 8.29 6.37
C LYS A 84 3.16 7.17 5.44
N ALA A 85 3.53 7.49 4.19
CA ALA A 85 4.07 6.51 3.25
C ALA A 85 5.39 5.90 3.77
N ALA A 86 6.30 6.72 4.28
CA ALA A 86 7.58 6.27 4.81
C ALA A 86 7.44 5.42 6.07
N ALA A 87 6.53 5.79 6.98
CA ALA A 87 6.24 5.01 8.18
C ALA A 87 5.67 3.63 7.82
N LEU A 88 4.73 3.58 6.87
CA LEU A 88 4.17 2.32 6.39
C LEU A 88 5.24 1.42 5.74
N ALA A 89 6.09 1.99 4.89
CA ALA A 89 7.22 1.28 4.29
C ALA A 89 8.25 0.76 5.33
N ALA A 90 8.40 1.43 6.47
CA ALA A 90 9.24 0.96 7.56
C ALA A 90 8.58 -0.21 8.31
N LEU A 91 7.28 -0.12 8.59
CA LEU A 91 6.51 -1.16 9.28
C LEU A 91 6.44 -2.45 8.45
N SER A 92 6.15 -2.37 7.15
CA SER A 92 6.08 -3.57 6.29
C SER A 92 7.43 -4.31 6.21
N ARG A 93 8.56 -3.61 6.34
CA ARG A 93 9.89 -4.24 6.42
C ARG A 93 10.13 -5.00 7.74
N GLN A 94 9.50 -4.58 8.83
CA GLN A 94 9.68 -5.17 10.15
C GLN A 94 8.71 -6.32 10.43
N SER A 95 7.46 -6.23 9.96
CA SER A 95 6.40 -7.13 10.41
C SER A 95 6.29 -8.41 9.59
N HIS A 96 6.11 -8.37 8.26
CA HIS A 96 5.60 -9.56 7.54
C HIS A 96 6.07 -9.73 6.08
N GLY A 97 7.24 -9.21 5.75
CA GLY A 97 7.70 -9.23 4.36
C GLY A 97 7.16 -8.04 3.58
N LEU A 98 7.85 -7.73 2.49
CA LEU A 98 7.60 -6.53 1.68
C LEU A 98 6.19 -6.56 1.10
N LEU A 99 5.66 -5.36 0.79
CA LEU A 99 4.37 -5.21 0.12
C LEU A 99 4.27 -6.18 -1.07
N PRO A 100 3.24 -7.02 -1.20
CA PRO A 100 3.22 -8.16 -2.12
C PRO A 100 3.41 -7.73 -3.58
N SER A 101 3.07 -6.48 -3.90
CA SER A 101 3.25 -5.90 -5.22
C SER A 101 4.54 -5.10 -5.42
N LEU A 102 5.33 -4.84 -4.37
CA LEU A 102 6.61 -4.10 -4.45
C LEU A 102 7.72 -4.66 -3.54
N SER A 103 8.91 -4.80 -4.12
CA SER A 103 10.16 -5.05 -3.40
C SER A 103 10.67 -3.82 -2.64
N ALA A 104 11.69 -4.01 -1.79
CA ALA A 104 12.33 -2.93 -1.03
C ALA A 104 12.91 -1.86 -1.96
N ASP A 105 13.53 -2.28 -3.06
CA ASP A 105 14.11 -1.37 -4.06
C ASP A 105 13.01 -0.55 -4.73
N GLN A 106 11.90 -1.18 -5.11
CA GLN A 106 10.77 -0.49 -5.73
C GLN A 106 10.09 0.50 -4.77
N ILE A 107 10.03 0.19 -3.47
CA ILE A 107 9.56 1.13 -2.44
C ILE A 107 10.53 2.31 -2.34
N ALA A 108 11.84 2.05 -2.27
CA ALA A 108 12.87 3.09 -2.19
C ALA A 108 12.86 4.01 -3.42
N GLU A 109 12.78 3.44 -4.62
CA GLU A 109 12.63 4.18 -5.88
C GLU A 109 11.37 5.04 -5.88
N THR A 110 10.24 4.50 -5.41
CA THR A 110 8.97 5.23 -5.35
C THR A 110 9.07 6.43 -4.40
N LEU A 111 9.69 6.27 -3.23
CA LEU A 111 9.91 7.37 -2.29
C LEU A 111 10.90 8.39 -2.85
N ALA A 112 12.00 7.95 -3.49
CA ALA A 112 12.99 8.82 -4.10
C ALA A 112 12.39 9.74 -5.19
N VAL A 113 11.40 9.24 -5.96
CA VAL A 113 10.65 10.07 -6.89
C VAL A 113 9.92 11.20 -6.17
N VAL A 114 9.29 10.91 -5.03
CA VAL A 114 8.59 11.93 -4.23
C VAL A 114 9.57 12.93 -3.64
N GLU A 115 10.69 12.48 -3.09
CA GLU A 115 11.76 13.35 -2.57
C GLU A 115 12.31 14.30 -3.65
N HIS A 116 12.53 13.78 -4.86
CA HIS A 116 12.94 14.60 -6.00
C HIS A 116 11.89 15.68 -6.34
N ARG A 117 10.59 15.36 -6.21
CA ARG A 117 9.51 16.33 -6.43
C ARG A 117 9.46 17.42 -5.35
N PHE A 118 9.75 17.09 -4.09
CA PHE A 118 9.92 18.11 -3.06
C PHE A 118 11.06 19.06 -3.37
N ARG A 119 12.24 18.53 -3.72
CA ARG A 119 13.40 19.35 -4.11
C ARG A 119 13.09 20.27 -5.28
N SER A 120 12.40 19.75 -6.30
CA SER A 120 11.98 20.54 -7.47
C SER A 120 10.98 21.65 -7.11
N ALA A 121 10.20 21.47 -6.04
CA ALA A 121 9.27 22.47 -5.52
C ALA A 121 9.92 23.44 -4.53
N GLY A 122 11.24 23.39 -4.33
CA GLY A 122 11.97 24.24 -3.39
C GLY A 122 11.76 23.85 -1.91
N ALA A 123 11.30 22.63 -1.65
CA ALA A 123 11.01 22.14 -0.32
C ALA A 123 12.02 21.08 0.13
N ASN A 124 12.49 21.19 1.37
CA ASN A 124 13.26 20.15 2.05
C ASN A 124 12.32 19.26 2.86
N LEU A 125 12.56 17.95 2.81
CA LEU A 125 11.86 16.94 3.61
C LEU A 125 12.44 16.83 5.01
#